data_AF-A0A7S1KBX6-F1
#
_entry.id   AF-A0A7S1KBX6-F1
#
_cell.length_a   1.000
_cell.length_b   1.000
_cell.length_c   1.000
_cell.angle_alpha   90.00
_cell.angle_beta   90.00
_cell.angle_gamma   90.00
#
_symmetry.space_group_name_H-M   'P 1'
#
loop_
_entity.id
_entity.type
_entity.pdbx_description
1 polymer ?
#
loop_
_entity_poly.entity_id
_entity_poly.type
_entity_poly.pdbx_seq_one_letter_code
_entity_poly.pdbx_strand_id
1 'polypeptide(L)'
;DNAEGPKDSDGGRIPCPYVVCPACDHEFCFMCTSSWHPGVTCEVHEREKRTDLASAYDTGETRRCPTCAAKVEKNGGCDHMLCTECWTDWCWACGRLDSECAC
;
A
#
# COMPACT_ATOMS: atom_id res chain seq x y z
N ASP A 1 21.14 6.67 2.29
CA ASP A 1 21.49 5.50 1.46
C ASP A 1 20.51 5.34 0.32
N ASN A 2 21.00 5.58 -0.92
CA ASN A 2 20.20 5.49 -2.14
C ASN A 2 20.15 4.03 -2.60
N ALA A 3 19.04 3.35 -2.32
CA ALA A 3 18.77 2.02 -2.85
C ALA A 3 18.47 2.13 -4.35
N GLU A 4 19.49 1.93 -5.18
CA GLU A 4 19.34 1.87 -6.62
C GLU A 4 18.67 0.54 -6.99
N GLY A 5 17.45 0.61 -7.51
CA GLY A 5 16.70 -0.59 -7.94
C GLY A 5 17.35 -1.35 -9.10
N PRO A 6 16.74 -2.47 -9.53
CA PRO A 6 17.35 -3.38 -10.49
C PRO A 6 17.68 -2.67 -11.80
N LYS A 7 18.95 -2.79 -12.21
CA LYS A 7 19.48 -2.25 -13.46
C LYS A 7 19.52 -3.36 -14.50
N ASP A 8 19.31 -3.03 -15.76
CA ASP A 8 19.58 -3.96 -16.86
C ASP A 8 21.09 -4.21 -17.02
N SER A 9 21.46 -5.09 -17.95
CA SER A 9 22.87 -5.44 -18.23
C SER A 9 23.73 -4.28 -18.74
N ASP A 10 23.12 -3.17 -19.16
CA ASP A 10 23.77 -1.91 -19.58
C ASP A 10 23.81 -0.87 -18.43
N GLY A 11 23.26 -1.20 -17.26
CA GLY A 11 23.15 -0.26 -16.13
C GLY A 11 22.00 0.73 -16.26
N GLY A 12 21.11 0.54 -17.24
CA GLY A 12 19.88 1.31 -17.43
C GLY A 12 18.85 0.98 -16.36
N ARG A 13 17.93 1.92 -16.08
CA ARG A 13 16.76 1.62 -15.24
C ARG A 13 15.84 0.69 -16.03
N ILE A 14 15.58 -0.51 -15.49
CA ILE A 14 14.60 -1.43 -16.10
C ILE A 14 13.23 -0.76 -16.08
N PRO A 15 12.63 -0.45 -17.23
CA PRO A 15 11.27 0.09 -17.27
C PRO A 15 10.31 -0.99 -16.78
N CYS A 16 9.45 -0.66 -15.82
CA CYS A 16 8.44 -1.59 -15.33
C CYS A 16 7.44 -1.88 -16.45
N PRO A 17 7.34 -3.12 -16.97
CA PRO A 17 6.38 -3.45 -18.01
C PRO A 17 4.96 -3.30 -17.44
N TYR A 18 4.06 -2.74 -18.23
CA TYR A 18 2.67 -2.52 -17.86
C TYR A 18 1.74 -3.25 -18.83
N VAL A 19 0.57 -3.61 -18.33
CA VAL A 19 -0.49 -4.29 -19.07
C VAL A 19 -1.77 -3.49 -18.92
N VAL A 20 -2.56 -3.41 -19.99
CA VAL A 20 -3.90 -2.81 -19.97
C VAL A 20 -4.93 -3.93 -19.96
N CYS A 21 -5.84 -3.90 -18.99
CA CYS A 21 -6.95 -4.84 -18.95
C CYS A 21 -7.95 -4.52 -20.08
N PRO A 22 -8.18 -5.42 -21.05
CA PRO A 22 -9.09 -5.15 -22.16
C PRO A 22 -10.58 -5.08 -21.76
N ALA A 23 -10.91 -5.49 -20.52
CA ALA A 23 -12.28 -5.49 -20.01
C ALA A 23 -12.64 -4.20 -19.24
N CYS A 24 -11.66 -3.48 -18.70
CA CYS A 24 -11.90 -2.30 -17.85
C CYS A 24 -10.91 -1.15 -18.07
N ASP A 25 -10.05 -1.23 -19.09
CA ASP A 25 -9.01 -0.26 -19.44
C ASP A 25 -8.02 0.08 -18.30
N HIS A 26 -7.97 -0.77 -17.27
CA HIS A 26 -7.08 -0.55 -16.13
C HIS A 26 -5.64 -0.91 -16.47
N GLU A 27 -4.73 0.03 -16.22
CA GLU A 27 -3.29 -0.11 -16.45
C GLU A 27 -2.56 -0.51 -15.16
N PHE A 28 -1.88 -1.65 -15.16
CA PHE A 28 -1.17 -2.16 -14.00
C PHE A 28 0.22 -2.69 -14.35
N CYS A 29 1.14 -2.64 -13.39
CA CYS A 29 2.47 -3.18 -13.55
C CYS A 29 2.41 -4.71 -13.55
N PHE A 30 3.00 -5.32 -14.58
CA PHE A 30 3.04 -6.78 -14.69
C PHE A 30 3.86 -7.44 -13.57
N MET A 31 4.85 -6.72 -13.03
CA MET A 31 5.79 -7.26 -12.04
C MET A 31 5.21 -7.29 -10.62
N CYS A 32 4.51 -6.24 -10.21
CA CYS A 32 4.01 -6.10 -8.83
C CYS A 32 2.48 -6.07 -8.73
N THR A 33 1.75 -6.07 -9.86
CA THR A 33 0.28 -6.01 -9.94
C THR A 33 -0.37 -4.76 -9.36
N SER A 34 0.41 -3.80 -8.85
CA SER A 34 -0.07 -2.46 -8.49
C SER A 34 -0.32 -1.61 -9.74
N SER A 35 -1.02 -0.48 -9.57
CA SER A 35 -1.26 0.51 -10.63
C SER A 35 0.04 0.88 -11.36
N TRP A 36 -0.04 1.11 -12.66
CA TRP A 36 1.13 1.47 -13.45
C TRP A 36 1.86 2.70 -12.88
N HIS A 37 3.19 2.60 -12.72
CA HIS A 37 4.01 3.58 -12.02
C HIS A 37 5.27 3.94 -12.85
N PRO A 38 5.15 4.85 -13.84
CA PRO A 38 6.26 5.21 -14.71
C PRO A 38 7.39 5.91 -13.96
N GLY A 39 8.64 5.64 -14.36
CA GLY A 39 9.82 6.35 -13.84
C GLY A 39 10.29 5.91 -12.44
N VAL A 40 9.52 5.08 -11.74
CA VAL A 40 9.87 4.50 -10.44
C VAL A 40 9.85 2.98 -10.48
N THR A 41 10.67 2.35 -9.64
CA THR A 41 10.69 0.89 -9.49
C THR A 41 9.53 0.42 -8.62
N CYS A 42 9.19 -0.87 -8.72
CA CYS A 42 8.16 -1.47 -7.86
C CYS A 42 8.45 -1.25 -6.37
N GLU A 43 9.72 -1.34 -5.95
CA GLU A 43 10.10 -1.10 -4.55
C GLU A 43 9.79 0.32 -4.09
N VAL A 44 10.11 1.33 -4.92
CA VAL A 44 9.83 2.72 -4.60
C VAL A 44 8.32 2.95 -4.58
N HIS A 45 7.59 2.43 -5.57
CA HIS A 45 6.14 2.54 -5.62
C HIS A 45 5.45 1.97 -4.37
N GLU A 46 5.84 0.77 -3.94
CA GLU A 46 5.29 0.12 -2.75
C GLU A 46 5.66 0.87 -1.45
N ARG A 47 6.85 1.47 -1.39
CA ARG A 47 7.25 2.31 -0.25
C ARG A 47 6.43 3.59 -0.17
N GLU A 48 6.26 4.29 -1.29
CA GLU A 48 5.46 5.53 -1.35
C GLU A 48 4.01 5.24 -1.00
N LYS A 49 3.41 4.19 -1.59
CA LYS A 49 2.04 3.74 -1.28
C LYS A 49 1.86 3.45 0.22
N ARG A 50 2.86 2.87 0.88
CA ARG A 50 2.84 2.64 2.34
C ARG A 50 2.94 3.94 3.13
N THR A 51 3.72 4.90 2.66
CA THR A 51 3.82 6.25 3.27
C THR A 51 2.56 7.07 3.06
N ASP A 52 1.93 7.01 1.89
CA ASP A 52 0.64 7.65 1.59
C ASP A 52 -0.46 7.10 2.49
N LEU A 53 -0.51 5.77 2.63
CA LEU A 53 -1.41 5.13 3.59
C LEU A 53 -1.09 5.61 5.01
N ALA A 54 0.19 5.62 5.42
CA ALA A 54 0.66 6.12 6.73
C ALA A 54 0.32 7.61 6.98
N SER A 55 0.28 8.44 5.95
CA SER A 55 0.01 9.88 6.03
C SER A 55 -1.50 10.19 5.99
N ALA A 56 -2.31 9.34 5.38
CA ALA A 56 -3.76 9.41 5.40
C ALA A 56 -4.40 8.99 6.76
N TYR A 57 -3.57 8.73 7.79
CA TYR A 57 -3.99 8.25 9.12
C TYR A 57 -4.47 9.33 10.10
N ASP A 58 -4.60 10.58 9.67
CA ASP A 58 -4.84 11.69 10.60
C ASP A 58 -6.20 12.37 10.38
N THR A 59 -7.21 11.90 11.14
CA THR A 59 -7.97 12.75 12.07
C THR A 59 -8.48 11.82 13.18
N GLY A 60 -8.26 12.16 14.45
CA GLY A 60 -8.32 11.26 15.63
C GLY A 60 -9.61 10.46 15.89
N GLU A 61 -10.65 10.57 15.06
CA GLU A 61 -11.92 9.85 15.19
C GLU A 61 -12.18 8.84 14.06
N THR A 62 -11.45 8.92 12.94
CA THR A 62 -11.68 8.03 11.81
C THR A 62 -10.41 7.70 11.02
N ARG A 63 -10.19 6.42 10.72
CA ARG A 63 -9.07 5.90 9.91
C ARG A 63 -9.57 5.12 8.71
N ARG A 64 -8.67 4.78 7.79
CA ARG A 64 -8.99 3.91 6.65
C ARG A 64 -8.42 2.51 6.87
N CYS A 65 -9.20 1.50 6.51
CA CYS A 65 -8.73 0.13 6.48
C CYS A 65 -7.55 0.02 5.49
N PRO A 66 -6.41 -0.55 5.88
CA PRO A 66 -5.26 -0.74 4.99
C PRO A 66 -5.53 -1.69 3.81
N THR A 67 -6.54 -2.56 3.91
CA THR A 67 -6.88 -3.53 2.86
C THR A 67 -7.89 -2.98 1.85
N CYS A 68 -8.98 -2.37 2.32
CA CYS A 68 -10.08 -1.94 1.46
C CYS A 68 -10.31 -0.42 1.42
N ALA A 69 -9.50 0.36 2.15
CA ALA A 69 -9.63 1.81 2.30
C ALA A 69 -10.97 2.30 2.89
N ALA A 70 -11.80 1.39 3.39
CA ALA A 70 -13.05 1.70 4.06
C ALA A 70 -12.81 2.58 5.29
N LYS A 71 -13.72 3.52 5.53
CA LYS A 71 -13.64 4.45 6.64
C LYS A 71 -14.08 3.72 7.93
N VAL A 72 -13.20 3.67 8.93
CA VAL A 72 -13.36 2.96 10.21
C VAL A 72 -13.26 3.98 11.35
N GLU A 73 -14.28 4.04 12.19
CA GLU A 73 -14.32 4.91 13.37
C GLU A 73 -13.79 4.18 14.61
N LYS A 74 -13.04 4.87 15.49
CA LYS A 74 -12.49 4.24 16.69
C LYS A 74 -13.61 3.97 17.69
N ASN A 75 -13.91 2.70 17.96
CA ASN A 75 -14.72 2.33 19.11
C ASN A 75 -13.74 1.98 20.26
N GLY A 76 -13.57 2.90 21.22
CA GLY A 76 -12.44 2.91 22.15
C GLY A 76 -12.17 1.59 22.91
N GLY A 77 -10.90 1.37 23.28
CA GLY A 77 -10.49 0.30 24.20
C GLY A 77 -9.33 -0.58 23.73
N CYS A 78 -9.16 -0.78 22.41
CA CYS A 78 -8.05 -1.56 21.85
C CYS A 78 -7.55 -0.94 20.54
N ASP A 79 -6.24 -0.95 20.34
CA ASP A 79 -5.65 -0.55 19.06
C ASP A 79 -5.65 -1.71 18.05
N HIS A 80 -6.18 -2.89 18.36
CA HIS A 80 -6.44 -3.94 17.37
C HIS A 80 -7.89 -3.84 16.90
N MET A 81 -8.08 -3.56 15.61
CA MET A 81 -9.38 -3.26 15.02
C MET A 81 -9.70 -4.20 13.87
N LEU A 82 -10.94 -4.68 13.85
CA LEU A 82 -11.49 -5.48 12.76
C LEU A 82 -12.24 -4.57 11.80
N CYS A 83 -11.90 -4.62 10.51
CA CYS A 83 -12.69 -3.94 9.48
C CYS A 83 -14.01 -4.69 9.25
N THR A 84 -15.15 -4.01 9.32
CA THR A 84 -16.46 -4.63 9.07
C THR A 84 -16.75 -4.90 7.58
N GLU A 85 -16.04 -4.23 6.68
CA GLU A 85 -16.25 -4.37 5.23
C GLU A 85 -15.47 -5.56 4.64
N CYS A 86 -14.20 -5.72 5.05
CA CYS A 86 -13.33 -6.76 4.51
C CYS A 86 -12.93 -7.82 5.54
N TRP A 87 -13.34 -7.67 6.80
CA TRP A 87 -13.07 -8.61 7.90
C TRP A 87 -11.58 -8.80 8.21
N THR A 88 -10.73 -7.90 7.72
CA THR A 88 -9.32 -7.88 8.05
C THR A 88 -9.08 -7.18 9.38
N ASP A 89 -8.32 -7.81 10.26
CA ASP A 89 -7.82 -7.18 11.47
C ASP A 89 -6.54 -6.38 11.19
N TRP A 90 -6.39 -5.26 11.89
CA TRP A 90 -5.24 -4.38 11.74
C TRP A 90 -5.05 -3.50 12.97
N CYS A 91 -3.82 -3.07 13.21
CA CYS A 91 -3.52 -2.19 14.32
C CYS A 91 -3.90 -0.75 13.99
N TRP A 92 -4.88 -0.18 14.71
CA TRP A 92 -5.24 1.23 14.71
C TRP A 92 -4.00 2.13 14.76
N ALA A 93 -3.06 1.89 15.68
CA ALA A 93 -1.89 2.74 15.87
C ALA A 93 -0.89 2.70 14.70
N CYS A 94 -0.54 1.50 14.21
CA CYS A 94 0.55 1.28 13.25
C CYS A 94 0.08 1.01 11.80
N GLY A 95 -1.22 0.80 11.58
CA GLY A 95 -1.82 0.54 10.27
C GLY A 95 -1.45 -0.82 9.64
N ARG A 96 -0.80 -1.70 10.40
CA ARG A 96 -0.32 -3.01 9.93
C ARG A 96 -1.36 -4.10 10.13
N LEU A 97 -1.37 -5.06 9.22
CA LEU A 97 -2.26 -6.23 9.18
C LEU A 97 -1.86 -7.36 10.14
N ASP A 98 -0.89 -7.10 11.02
CA ASP A 98 -0.17 -8.16 11.71
C ASP A 98 -0.44 -8.10 13.22
N SER A 99 -0.82 -9.25 13.77
CA SER A 99 -1.08 -9.50 15.20
C SER A 99 0.17 -9.45 16.09
N GLU A 100 1.36 -9.31 15.51
CA GLU A 100 2.65 -9.11 16.22
C GLU A 100 3.13 -7.65 16.10
N CYS A 101 2.24 -6.68 15.86
CA CYS A 101 2.57 -5.28 16.14
C CYS A 101 2.76 -5.14 17.66
N ALA A 102 4.02 -5.14 18.11
CA ALA A 102 4.40 -4.76 19.47
C ALA A 102 4.17 -3.25 19.65
N CYS A 103 2.91 -2.87 19.88
CA CYS A 103 2.49 -1.53 20.29
C CYS A 103 2.31 -1.46 21.80
#